data_AF-A0A3B9QV74-F1
#
_entry.id   AF-A0A3B9QV74-F1
#
_cell.length_a   1.000
_cell.length_b   1.000
_cell.length_c   1.000
_cell.angle_alpha   90.00
_cell.angle_beta   90.00
_cell.angle_gamma   90.00
#
_symmetry.space_group_name_H-M   'P 1'
#
loop_
_entity.id
_entity.type
_entity.pdbx_description
1 polymer ?
#
loop_
_entity_poly.entity_id
_entity_poly.type
_entity_poly.pdbx_seq_one_letter_code
_entity_poly.pdbx_strand_id
1 'polypeptide(L)'
;ESIAGQVEEMLDEFPLAQVLISMPGVGIKTAANILLAVGDCSDFPDAAHLAAYAGIAPVTRRSGTSIRGEFPARSGNKRLKNALFRS
;
A
#
# COMPACT_ATOMS: atom_id res chain seq x y z
N GLU A 1 26.06 -12.26 7.00
CA GLU A 1 25.00 -11.44 7.63
C GLU A 1 23.66 -12.16 7.66
N SER A 2 22.78 -11.72 8.56
CA SER A 2 21.38 -12.14 8.57
C SER A 2 20.65 -11.52 7.38
N ILE A 3 19.69 -12.24 6.80
CA ILE A 3 18.79 -11.75 5.74
C ILE A 3 18.13 -10.42 6.16
N ALA A 4 17.89 -10.22 7.47
CA ALA A 4 17.33 -8.97 7.97
C ALA A 4 18.26 -7.76 7.78
N GLY A 5 19.57 -7.92 7.99
CA GLY A 5 20.54 -6.83 7.83
C GLY A 5 20.72 -6.40 6.38
N GLN A 6 20.66 -7.36 5.45
CA GLN A 6 20.71 -7.06 4.01
C GLN A 6 19.48 -6.27 3.54
N VAL A 7 18.31 -6.56 4.13
CA VAL A 7 17.08 -5.80 3.82
C VAL A 7 17.16 -4.38 4.39
N GLU A 8 17.78 -4.18 5.54
CA GLU A 8 18.00 -2.84 6.11
C GLU A 8 18.92 -1.99 5.23
N GLU A 9 20.06 -2.51 4.79
CA GLU A 9 20.96 -1.79 3.87
C GLU A 9 20.28 -1.46 2.53
N MET A 10 19.56 -2.42 1.94
CA MET A 10 18.84 -2.18 0.70
C MET A 10 17.73 -1.15 0.86
N LEU A 11 17.12 -1.02 2.06
CA LEU A 11 16.09 -0.02 2.33
C LEU A 11 16.67 1.39 2.50
N ASP A 12 17.89 1.52 3.01
CA ASP A 12 18.57 2.82 3.12
C ASP A 12 18.83 3.47 1.76
N GLU A 13 18.92 2.67 0.69
CA GLU A 13 19.00 3.15 -0.69
C GLU A 13 17.68 3.75 -1.21
N PHE A 14 16.55 3.52 -0.52
CA PHE A 14 15.24 4.07 -0.90
C PHE A 14 14.85 5.24 0.01
N PRO A 15 14.86 6.50 -0.49
CA PRO A 15 14.46 7.67 0.30
C PRO A 15 13.04 7.55 0.89
N LEU A 16 12.14 6.83 0.20
CA LEU A 16 10.77 6.58 0.68
C LEU A 16 10.72 5.63 1.88
N ALA A 17 11.71 4.75 2.08
CA ALA A 17 11.74 3.84 3.23
C ALA A 17 11.85 4.63 4.54
N GLN A 18 12.71 5.64 4.58
CA GLN A 18 12.89 6.50 5.75
C GLN A 18 11.60 7.28 6.08
N VAL A 19 10.92 7.78 5.05
CA VAL A 19 9.61 8.45 5.20
C VAL A 19 8.57 7.48 5.74
N LEU A 20 8.49 6.26 5.19
CA LEU A 20 7.53 5.25 5.65
C LEU A 20 7.78 4.84 7.10
N ILE A 21 9.03 4.56 7.47
CA ILE A 21 9.41 4.13 8.84
C ILE A 21 9.14 5.24 9.86
N SER A 22 9.16 6.52 9.45
CA SER A 22 8.79 7.63 10.32
C SER A 22 7.31 7.66 10.71
N MET A 23 6.44 6.95 9.98
CA MET A 23 5.01 6.91 10.25
C MET A 23 4.68 5.97 11.42
N PRO A 24 3.79 6.37 12.35
CA PRO A 24 3.39 5.52 13.45
C PRO A 24 2.72 4.24 12.92
N GLY A 25 3.18 3.08 13.42
CA GLY A 25 2.68 1.77 13.00
C GLY A 25 3.34 1.19 11.74
N VAL A 26 4.30 1.89 11.14
CA VAL A 26 5.04 1.40 9.97
C VAL A 26 6.47 1.04 10.37
N GLY A 27 6.72 -0.25 10.61
CA GLY A 27 8.08 -0.76 10.84
C GLY A 27 8.79 -1.15 9.54
N ILE A 28 10.06 -1.53 9.64
CA ILE A 28 10.92 -1.95 8.51
C ILE A 28 10.22 -3.00 7.62
N LYS A 29 9.62 -4.04 8.23
CA LYS A 29 8.90 -5.09 7.49
C LYS A 29 7.68 -4.55 6.75
N THR A 30 6.94 -3.62 7.35
CA THR A 30 5.77 -3.01 6.74
C THR A 30 6.17 -2.08 5.60
N ALA A 31 7.18 -1.24 5.81
CA ALA A 31 7.77 -0.37 4.79
C ALA A 31 8.29 -1.17 3.59
N ALA A 32 9.05 -2.26 3.83
CA ALA A 32 9.52 -3.15 2.78
C ALA A 32 8.37 -3.76 1.97
N ASN A 33 7.31 -4.23 2.63
CA ASN A 33 6.15 -4.80 1.93
C ASN A 33 5.39 -3.76 1.10
N ILE A 34 5.31 -2.51 1.58
CA ILE A 34 4.71 -1.41 0.82
C ILE A 34 5.56 -1.10 -0.41
N LEU A 35 6.88 -0.92 -0.24
CA LEU A 35 7.79 -0.62 -1.34
C LEU A 35 7.89 -1.75 -2.37
N LEU A 36 7.89 -3.01 -1.94
CA LEU A 36 7.84 -4.16 -2.86
C LEU A 36 6.55 -4.21 -3.68
N ALA A 37 5.45 -3.66 -3.16
CA ALA A 37 4.16 -3.68 -3.85
C ALA A 37 3.92 -2.47 -4.75
N VAL A 38 4.56 -1.33 -4.46
CA VAL A 38 4.25 -0.02 -5.08
C VAL A 38 5.46 0.59 -5.80
N GLY A 39 6.68 0.16 -5.47
CA GLY A 39 7.91 0.74 -6.00
C GLY A 39 8.11 2.18 -5.54
N ASP A 40 8.47 3.04 -6.49
CA ASP A 40 8.65 4.49 -6.30
C ASP A 40 7.35 5.30 -6.50
N CYS A 41 6.21 4.63 -6.61
CA CYS A 41 4.89 5.19 -6.88
C CYS A 41 4.73 5.87 -8.26
N SER A 42 5.71 5.81 -9.16
CA SER A 42 5.65 6.48 -10.47
C SER A 42 4.58 5.90 -11.41
N ASP A 43 4.18 4.65 -11.19
CA ASP A 43 3.09 3.98 -11.93
C ASP A 43 1.70 4.55 -11.63
N PHE A 44 1.55 5.38 -10.59
CA PHE A 44 0.26 5.91 -10.15
C PHE A 44 0.13 7.41 -10.46
N PRO A 45 -0.93 7.84 -11.17
CA PRO A 45 -1.14 9.26 -11.47
C PRO A 45 -1.33 10.13 -10.21
N ASP A 46 -1.96 9.56 -9.17
CA ASP A 46 -2.19 10.23 -7.90
C ASP A 46 -2.38 9.21 -6.75
N ALA A 47 -2.51 9.73 -5.53
CA ALA A 47 -2.73 8.92 -4.33
C ALA A 47 -4.09 8.18 -4.33
N ALA A 48 -5.11 8.69 -5.04
CA ALA A 48 -6.42 8.05 -5.12
C ALA A 48 -6.34 6.77 -5.98
N HIS A 49 -5.55 6.79 -7.05
CA HIS A 49 -5.26 5.61 -7.87
C HIS A 49 -4.52 4.55 -7.07
N LEU A 50 -3.53 4.95 -6.26
CA LEU A 50 -2.84 4.04 -5.35
C LEU A 50 -3.81 3.45 -4.31
N ALA A 51 -4.69 4.25 -3.73
CA ALA A 51 -5.69 3.79 -2.76
C ALA A 51 -6.70 2.81 -3.38
N ALA A 52 -7.10 3.05 -4.64
CA ALA A 52 -7.95 2.14 -5.40
C ALA A 52 -7.23 0.82 -5.73
N TYR A 53 -5.96 0.89 -6.15
CA TYR A 53 -5.12 -0.27 -6.40
C TYR A 53 -4.91 -1.12 -5.15
N ALA A 54 -4.63 -0.48 -4.01
CA ALA A 54 -4.54 -1.14 -2.71
C ALA A 54 -5.87 -1.74 -2.24
N GLY A 55 -7.00 -1.40 -2.87
CA GLY A 55 -8.33 -1.85 -2.46
C GLY A 55 -8.76 -1.25 -1.12
N ILE A 56 -8.30 -0.02 -0.82
CA ILE A 56 -8.64 0.74 0.38
C ILE A 56 -9.72 1.77 0.06
N ALA A 57 -9.68 2.35 -1.14
CA ALA A 57 -10.73 3.26 -1.58
C ALA A 57 -12.10 2.54 -1.61
N PRO A 58 -13.18 3.19 -1.12
CA PRO A 58 -14.53 2.66 -1.23
C PRO A 58 -14.94 2.54 -2.69
N VAL A 59 -15.83 1.59 -2.98
CA VAL A 59 -16.36 1.37 -4.33
C VAL A 59 -17.86 1.61 -4.36
N THR A 60 -18.30 2.43 -5.32
CA THR A 60 -19.72 2.59 -5.63
C THR A 60 -20.21 1.41 -6.47
N ARG A 61 -21.34 0.80 -6.09
CA ARG A 61 -21.98 -0.23 -6.91
C ARG A 61 -23.21 0.34 -7.60
N ARG A 62 -23.20 0.33 -8.93
CA ARG A 62 -24.31 0.76 -9.77
C ARG A 62 -24.82 -0.40 -10.62
N SER A 63 -26.12 -0.66 -10.58
CA SER A 63 -26.79 -1.59 -11.50
C SER A 63 -27.95 -0.85 -12.17
N GLY A 64 -27.84 -0.61 -13.48
CA GLY A 64 -28.79 0.24 -14.20
C GLY A 64 -28.82 1.67 -13.64
N THR A 65 -30.02 2.19 -13.37
CA THR A 65 -30.21 3.54 -12.81
C THR A 65 -29.99 3.63 -11.30
N SER A 66 -29.89 2.50 -10.59
CA SER A 66 -29.74 2.49 -9.13
C SER A 66 -28.28 2.65 -8.69
N ILE A 67 -28.03 3.66 -7.86
CA ILE A 67 -26.78 3.84 -7.11
C ILE A 67 -27.00 3.26 -5.71
N ARG A 68 -26.34 2.14 -5.39
CA ARG A 68 -26.32 1.61 -4.03
C ARG A 68 -25.02 2.08 -3.38
N GLY A 69 -25.10 3.17 -2.62
CA GLY A 69 -24.11 3.63 -1.63
C GLY A 69 -22.62 3.43 -1.93
N GLU A 70 -21.83 3.44 -0.87
CA GLU A 70 -20.41 3.11 -0.89
C GLU A 70 -20.17 1.80 -0.16
N PHE A 71 -19.36 0.93 -0.75
CA PHE A 71 -19.02 -0.37 -0.17
C PHE A 71 -17.52 -0.51 0.02
N PRO A 72 -17.08 -1.30 1.01
CA PRO A 72 -15.68 -1.69 1.11
C PRO A 72 -15.22 -2.42 -0.16
N ALA A 73 -14.09 -2.01 -0.72
CA ALA A 73 -13.47 -2.73 -1.82
C ALA A 73 -13.08 -4.15 -1.38
N ARG A 74 -13.56 -5.13 -2.15
CA ARG A 74 -13.20 -6.56 -1.99
C ARG A 74 -12.10 -6.99 -2.98
N SER A 75 -11.85 -6.18 -4.00
CA SER A 75 -10.78 -6.30 -4.99
C SER A 75 -9.53 -5.50 -4.57
N GLY A 76 -8.49 -5.51 -5.41
CA GLY A 76 -7.22 -4.81 -5.19
C GLY A 76 -6.08 -5.71 -4.75
N ASN A 77 -4.90 -5.11 -4.55
CA ASN A 77 -3.70 -5.82 -4.11
C ASN A 77 -3.84 -6.21 -2.62
N LYS A 78 -4.15 -7.49 -2.37
CA LYS A 78 -4.36 -8.03 -1.02
C LYS A 78 -3.12 -7.97 -0.14
N ARG A 79 -1.91 -8.08 -0.73
CA ARG A 79 -0.66 -8.00 0.04
C ARG A 79 -0.47 -6.58 0.57
N LEU A 80 -0.61 -5.59 -0.30
CA LEU A 80 -0.54 -4.18 0.07
C LEU A 80 -1.64 -3.81 1.09
N LYS A 81 -2.87 -4.25 0.87
CA LYS A 81 -3.98 -4.05 1.82
C LYS A 81 -3.69 -4.60 3.22
N ASN A 82 -3.12 -5.80 3.28
CA ASN A 82 -2.76 -6.43 4.54
C ASN A 82 -1.58 -5.72 5.23
N ALA A 83 -0.59 -5.26 4.46
CA ALA A 83 0.51 -4.45 4.98
C ALA A 83 0.02 -3.14 5.62
N LEU A 84 -1.11 -2.60 5.15
CA LEU A 84 -1.65 -1.33 5.67
C LEU A 84 -2.66 -1.49 6.83
N PHE A 85 -3.32 -2.65 6.96
CA PHE A 85 -4.41 -2.84 7.94
C PHE A 85 -4.25 -4.02 8.90
N ARG A 86 -3.33 -4.96 8.64
CA ARG A 86 -3.18 -6.21 9.41
C ARG A 86 -1.76 -6.47 9.88
N SER A 87 -0.85 -5.51 9.70
CA SER A 87 0.58 -5.61 10.04
C SER A 87 0.84 -5.51 11.53
#